data_AF-A0A7C6K1Z8-F1
#
_entry.id   AF-A0A7C6K1Z8-F1
#
_cell.length_a   1.000
_cell.length_b   1.000
_cell.length_c   1.000
_cell.angle_alpha   90.00
_cell.angle_beta   90.00
_cell.angle_gamma   90.00
#
_symmetry.space_group_name_H-M   'P 1'
#
loop_
_entity.id
_entity.type
_entity.pdbx_description
1 polymer ?
#
loop_
_entity_poly.entity_id
_entity_poly.type
_entity_poly.pdbx_seq_one_letter_code
_entity_poly.pdbx_strand_id
1 'polypeptide(L)'
;MKEKVLDFFKSLVIPIKMARYKYMSVLIAVLIFVAASVVTVVPVNYNYEHSNYSWIESNNVLALQYLTKAPISDNEVDENNVVIGKKGNLNEVLEDFYDLKLLVKKNEDSNTWDLVKENGEFDQDERHVFKMQYKKDDVETIHINLYVDLFNKTTDHELAEKDKLKIVPYRDFAEREDMPAKYPEFRAESYSWKDDSGNVKLENYISIVLNTDAIHYVIDFKALNENGDVIDIADQFQSKRFWNNDYLYSYKDYEGYNSQQFFDYIARIVVLGYARNAATASSFWSFVYTFIYPLVIVFLIWILFRKQGQLKKFKEYYNIAAITSLIPIIVVFIVSWFWPNILSYYVIGFAVYYLFIIAKINNYQEVV
;
A
#
# COMPACT_ATOMS: atom_id res chain seq x y z
N MET A 1 3.41 -39.94 -25.31
CA MET A 1 3.32 -38.64 -24.60
C MET A 1 2.77 -38.81 -23.18
N LYS A 2 1.62 -39.48 -22.99
CA LYS A 2 1.01 -39.74 -21.67
C LYS A 2 1.94 -40.42 -20.65
N GLU A 3 2.69 -41.45 -21.04
CA GLU A 3 3.61 -42.15 -20.12
C GLU A 3 4.75 -41.27 -19.61
N LYS A 4 5.35 -40.46 -20.50
CA LYS A 4 6.43 -39.52 -20.11
C LYS A 4 5.95 -38.47 -19.11
N VAL A 5 4.72 -37.99 -19.28
CA VAL A 5 4.09 -37.04 -18.35
C VAL A 5 3.79 -37.70 -17.00
N LEU A 6 3.25 -38.91 -16.99
CA LEU A 6 2.99 -39.66 -15.76
C LEU A 6 4.28 -39.95 -14.99
N ASP A 7 5.35 -40.31 -15.69
CA ASP A 7 6.65 -40.54 -15.07
C ASP A 7 7.29 -39.27 -14.51
N PHE A 8 7.01 -38.11 -15.11
CA PHE A 8 7.39 -36.82 -14.54
C PHE A 8 6.67 -36.58 -13.21
N PHE A 9 5.34 -36.71 -13.16
CA PHE A 9 4.60 -36.53 -11.90
C PHE A 9 5.01 -37.53 -10.81
N LYS A 10 5.22 -38.80 -11.17
CA LYS A 10 5.76 -39.81 -10.23
C LYS A 10 7.13 -39.40 -9.69
N SER A 11 7.97 -38.78 -10.52
CA SER A 11 9.26 -38.29 -10.07
C SER A 11 9.16 -37.11 -9.10
N LEU A 12 8.04 -36.37 -9.06
CA LEU A 12 7.85 -35.30 -8.07
C LEU A 12 7.63 -35.83 -6.65
N VAL A 13 7.23 -37.09 -6.49
CA VAL A 13 6.93 -37.69 -5.17
C VAL A 13 7.96 -38.73 -4.78
N ILE A 14 8.57 -39.42 -5.77
CA ILE A 14 9.53 -40.52 -5.53
C ILE A 14 10.97 -39.97 -5.59
N PRO A 15 11.67 -39.84 -4.45
CA PRO A 15 12.98 -39.15 -4.39
C PRO A 15 14.03 -39.77 -5.32
N ILE A 16 14.06 -41.10 -5.41
CA ILE A 16 15.00 -41.84 -6.25
C ILE A 16 14.83 -41.47 -7.73
N LYS A 17 13.58 -41.26 -8.17
CA LYS A 17 13.29 -40.84 -9.55
C LYS A 17 13.64 -39.38 -9.80
N MET A 18 13.78 -38.53 -8.76
CA MET A 18 14.26 -37.14 -8.92
C MET A 18 15.75 -37.07 -9.25
N ALA A 19 16.55 -38.06 -8.82
CA ALA A 19 18.00 -38.04 -8.99
C ALA A 19 18.43 -37.84 -10.45
N ARG A 20 17.62 -38.27 -11.43
CA ARG A 20 17.88 -38.05 -12.86
C ARG A 20 17.97 -36.57 -13.27
N TYR A 21 17.28 -35.67 -12.55
CA TYR A 21 17.29 -34.24 -12.85
C TYR A 21 18.52 -33.51 -12.32
N LYS A 22 19.43 -34.18 -11.59
CA LYS A 22 20.68 -33.55 -11.13
C LYS A 22 21.54 -33.00 -12.27
N TYR A 23 21.39 -33.55 -13.48
CA TYR A 23 22.09 -33.14 -14.69
C TYR A 23 21.35 -32.11 -15.55
N MET A 24 20.19 -31.63 -15.10
CA MET A 24 19.41 -30.59 -15.78
C MET A 24 20.23 -29.29 -15.94
N SER A 25 19.89 -28.46 -16.92
CA SER A 25 20.47 -27.12 -17.00
C SER A 25 20.03 -26.28 -15.80
N VAL A 26 20.98 -25.56 -15.19
CA VAL A 26 20.71 -24.62 -14.08
C VAL A 26 19.71 -23.54 -14.51
N LEU A 27 19.70 -23.16 -15.79
CA LEU A 27 18.73 -22.21 -16.32
C LEU A 27 17.28 -22.70 -16.11
N ILE A 28 17.03 -23.99 -16.27
CA ILE A 28 15.69 -24.56 -16.06
C ILE A 28 15.31 -24.49 -14.58
N ALA A 29 16.27 -24.73 -13.67
CA ALA A 29 16.05 -24.58 -12.23
C ALA A 29 15.69 -23.13 -11.86
N VAL A 30 16.41 -22.15 -12.41
CA VAL A 30 16.10 -20.72 -12.24
C VAL A 30 14.70 -20.40 -12.74
N LEU A 31 14.33 -20.87 -13.94
CA LEU A 31 13.00 -20.65 -14.51
C LEU A 31 11.89 -21.27 -13.65
N ILE A 32 12.12 -22.44 -13.04
CA ILE A 32 11.14 -23.05 -12.12
C ILE A 32 10.90 -22.14 -10.91
N PHE A 33 11.95 -21.61 -10.28
CA PHE A 33 11.78 -20.73 -9.12
C PHE A 33 11.17 -19.37 -9.48
N VAL A 34 11.50 -18.79 -10.64
CA VAL A 34 10.85 -17.57 -11.13
C VAL A 34 9.37 -17.82 -11.46
N ALA A 35 9.04 -18.93 -12.12
CA ALA A 35 7.65 -19.30 -12.37
C ALA A 35 6.90 -19.54 -11.06
N ALA A 36 7.56 -20.15 -10.07
CA ALA A 36 7.01 -20.36 -8.74
C ALA A 36 6.65 -19.05 -8.04
N SER A 37 7.55 -18.05 -8.07
CA SER A 37 7.29 -16.75 -7.46
C SER A 37 6.10 -16.06 -8.09
N VAL A 38 5.95 -16.15 -9.40
CA VAL A 38 4.79 -15.57 -10.12
C VAL A 38 3.50 -16.31 -9.77
N VAL A 39 3.49 -17.65 -9.84
CA VAL A 39 2.27 -18.46 -9.62
C VAL A 39 1.75 -18.35 -8.20
N THR A 40 2.63 -18.35 -7.20
CA THR A 40 2.23 -18.28 -5.78
C THR A 40 1.65 -16.93 -5.38
N VAL A 41 1.96 -15.86 -6.12
CA VAL A 41 1.44 -14.51 -5.87
C VAL A 41 0.01 -14.33 -6.37
N VAL A 42 -0.40 -15.05 -7.41
CA VAL A 42 -1.76 -14.93 -8.00
C VAL A 42 -2.88 -15.04 -6.95
N PRO A 43 -2.97 -16.13 -6.15
CA PRO A 43 -4.02 -16.26 -5.14
C PRO A 43 -3.91 -15.22 -4.02
N VAL A 44 -2.69 -14.80 -3.69
CA VAL A 44 -2.43 -13.78 -2.66
C VAL A 44 -2.92 -12.41 -3.11
N ASN A 45 -2.58 -12.00 -4.34
CA ASN A 45 -3.06 -10.73 -4.92
C ASN A 45 -4.57 -10.73 -5.12
N TYR A 46 -5.14 -11.84 -5.58
CA TYR A 46 -6.60 -11.99 -5.69
C TYR A 46 -7.27 -11.75 -4.33
N ASN A 47 -6.73 -12.33 -3.26
CA ASN A 47 -7.23 -12.09 -1.92
C ASN A 47 -7.06 -10.62 -1.50
N TYR A 48 -5.95 -9.95 -1.80
CA TYR A 48 -5.80 -8.52 -1.48
C TYR A 48 -6.79 -7.62 -2.22
N GLU A 49 -7.10 -7.93 -3.47
CA GLU A 49 -8.07 -7.16 -4.26
C GLU A 49 -9.53 -7.43 -3.84
N HIS A 50 -9.84 -8.60 -3.28
CA HIS A 50 -11.22 -9.02 -3.00
C HIS A 50 -11.57 -9.11 -1.50
N SER A 51 -10.60 -9.18 -0.61
CA SER A 51 -10.81 -9.11 0.85
C SER A 51 -11.07 -7.66 1.27
N ASN A 52 -12.24 -7.17 0.89
CA ASN A 52 -12.77 -5.93 1.42
C ASN A 52 -12.95 -6.08 2.95
N TYR A 53 -12.43 -5.12 3.72
CA TYR A 53 -12.67 -4.83 5.16
C TYR A 53 -11.73 -5.41 6.23
N SER A 54 -11.30 -6.67 6.22
CA SER A 54 -10.46 -7.18 7.34
C SER A 54 -9.03 -6.61 7.35
N TRP A 55 -8.45 -6.35 6.18
CA TRP A 55 -7.13 -5.71 6.07
C TRP A 55 -7.18 -4.19 6.27
N ILE A 56 -8.35 -3.62 5.95
CA ILE A 56 -8.75 -2.22 6.20
C ILE A 56 -8.74 -1.95 7.71
N GLU A 57 -9.37 -2.82 8.51
CA GLU A 57 -9.42 -2.68 9.97
C GLU A 57 -8.04 -2.68 10.64
N SER A 58 -7.04 -3.35 10.05
CA SER A 58 -5.68 -3.45 10.61
C SER A 58 -4.70 -2.37 10.15
N ASN A 59 -5.09 -1.47 9.21
CA ASN A 59 -4.19 -0.45 8.63
C ASN A 59 -4.78 0.96 8.69
N ASN A 60 -5.41 1.33 9.81
CA ASN A 60 -5.94 2.67 10.07
C ASN A 60 -7.09 3.10 9.14
N VAL A 61 -7.65 2.20 8.32
CA VAL A 61 -8.83 2.50 7.49
C VAL A 61 -10.11 2.58 8.36
N LEU A 62 -10.06 2.20 9.63
CA LEU A 62 -11.10 2.56 10.60
C LEU A 62 -11.32 4.08 10.65
N ALA A 63 -10.26 4.89 10.58
CA ALA A 63 -10.37 6.34 10.48
C ALA A 63 -11.08 6.79 9.18
N LEU A 64 -10.92 6.04 8.07
CA LEU A 64 -11.64 6.29 6.84
C LEU A 64 -13.15 6.01 6.99
N GLN A 65 -13.57 5.14 7.90
CA GLN A 65 -15.00 4.98 8.20
C GLN A 65 -15.61 6.25 8.81
N TYR A 66 -14.80 7.08 9.49
CA TYR A 66 -15.27 8.37 9.99
C TYR A 66 -15.44 9.37 8.85
N LEU A 67 -14.63 9.30 7.78
CA LEU A 67 -14.87 10.10 6.57
C LEU A 67 -16.19 9.71 5.89
N THR A 68 -16.47 8.41 5.77
CA THR A 68 -17.69 7.93 5.09
C THR A 68 -18.95 8.01 5.95
N LYS A 69 -18.82 8.24 7.26
CA LYS A 69 -19.96 8.41 8.18
C LYS A 69 -20.12 9.84 8.69
N ALA A 70 -19.25 10.75 8.27
CA ALA A 70 -19.35 12.15 8.65
C ALA A 70 -20.72 12.70 8.20
N PRO A 71 -21.50 13.33 9.09
CA PRO A 71 -22.75 13.95 8.70
C PRO A 71 -22.43 15.18 7.86
N ILE A 72 -22.44 15.02 6.54
CA ILE A 72 -22.21 16.12 5.61
C ILE A 72 -23.57 16.62 5.15
N SER A 73 -24.00 17.70 5.78
CA SER A 73 -25.22 18.40 5.38
C SER A 73 -24.85 19.48 4.37
N ASP A 74 -25.43 19.42 3.17
CA ASP A 74 -25.22 20.44 2.15
C ASP A 74 -25.92 21.77 2.51
N ASN A 75 -26.78 21.82 3.55
CA ASN A 75 -27.56 23.03 3.87
C ASN A 75 -27.85 23.36 5.35
N GLU A 76 -27.65 22.48 6.33
CA GLU A 76 -27.98 22.76 7.73
C GLU A 76 -27.06 22.03 8.71
N VAL A 77 -26.31 22.80 9.52
CA VAL A 77 -25.58 22.30 10.68
C VAL A 77 -26.60 21.81 11.71
N ASP A 78 -26.65 20.50 11.95
CA ASP A 78 -27.40 19.91 13.05
C ASP A 78 -26.78 20.38 14.38
N GLU A 79 -27.58 20.98 15.26
CA GLU A 79 -27.13 21.48 16.56
C GLU A 79 -26.55 20.37 17.46
N ASN A 80 -26.84 19.10 17.17
CA ASN A 80 -26.27 17.94 17.88
C ASN A 80 -25.00 17.37 17.22
N ASN A 81 -24.70 17.73 15.97
CA ASN A 81 -23.52 17.33 15.22
C ASN A 81 -22.91 18.58 14.55
N VAL A 82 -22.31 19.44 15.36
CA VAL A 82 -21.87 20.76 14.89
C VAL A 82 -20.73 20.61 13.87
N VAL A 83 -21.05 20.76 12.59
CA VAL A 83 -20.08 20.94 11.49
C VAL A 83 -19.62 22.40 11.49
N ILE A 84 -18.52 22.70 12.18
CA ILE A 84 -17.92 24.05 12.15
C ILE A 84 -16.87 24.07 11.03
N GLY A 85 -17.29 24.35 9.81
CA GLY A 85 -16.38 24.69 8.70
C GLY A 85 -16.24 26.20 8.56
N LYS A 86 -15.02 26.73 8.50
CA LYS A 86 -14.77 28.14 8.10
C LYS A 86 -14.05 28.15 6.74
N LYS A 87 -14.72 28.79 5.77
CA LYS A 87 -14.41 29.04 4.34
C LYS A 87 -14.29 27.81 3.42
N GLY A 88 -15.20 27.75 2.45
CA GLY A 88 -15.28 26.81 1.33
C GLY A 88 -16.48 25.87 1.45
N ASN A 89 -17.56 26.11 0.71
CA ASN A 89 -18.54 25.06 0.43
C ASN A 89 -17.78 23.92 -0.26
N LEU A 90 -17.98 22.65 0.11
CA LEU A 90 -17.31 21.55 -0.59
C LEU A 90 -17.66 21.60 -2.08
N ASN A 91 -18.87 22.03 -2.44
CA ASN A 91 -19.25 22.27 -3.83
C ASN A 91 -18.50 23.44 -4.47
N GLU A 92 -18.06 24.48 -3.73
CA GLU A 92 -17.17 25.53 -4.27
C GLU A 92 -15.75 25.03 -4.47
N VAL A 93 -15.22 24.25 -3.51
CA VAL A 93 -13.90 23.60 -3.63
C VAL A 93 -13.91 22.59 -4.78
N LEU A 94 -15.02 21.87 -4.95
CA LEU A 94 -15.26 20.98 -6.07
C LEU A 94 -15.44 21.78 -7.36
N GLU A 95 -16.27 22.82 -7.44
CA GLU A 95 -16.45 23.72 -8.61
C GLU A 95 -15.14 24.36 -9.06
N ASP A 96 -14.24 24.71 -8.13
CA ASP A 96 -12.88 25.13 -8.47
C ASP A 96 -12.11 24.03 -9.24
N PHE A 97 -12.36 22.73 -9.00
CA PHE A 97 -11.89 21.65 -9.90
C PHE A 97 -12.57 21.68 -11.28
N TYR A 98 -13.86 22.05 -11.38
CA TYR A 98 -14.62 22.09 -12.65
C TYR A 98 -14.11 23.22 -13.57
N ASP A 99 -13.79 24.39 -12.99
CA ASP A 99 -13.47 25.63 -13.73
C ASP A 99 -11.99 25.84 -14.07
N LEU A 100 -11.11 24.89 -13.72
CA LEU A 100 -9.68 24.94 -14.03
C LEU A 100 -9.39 24.64 -15.52
N LYS A 101 -9.94 25.45 -16.43
CA LYS A 101 -9.31 25.74 -17.72
C LYS A 101 -8.19 26.74 -17.49
N LEU A 102 -7.00 26.25 -17.17
CA LEU A 102 -5.81 27.08 -16.99
C LEU A 102 -5.48 27.81 -18.31
N LEU A 103 -5.64 29.13 -18.32
CA LEU A 103 -5.20 30.01 -19.41
C LEU A 103 -3.94 30.76 -18.97
N VAL A 104 -2.92 30.72 -19.83
CA VAL A 104 -1.66 31.43 -19.62
C VAL A 104 -1.76 32.76 -20.38
N LYS A 105 -1.72 33.89 -19.66
CA LYS A 105 -1.79 35.23 -20.27
C LYS A 105 -0.47 35.96 -20.10
N LYS A 106 0.00 36.62 -21.17
CA LYS A 106 1.21 37.44 -21.11
C LYS A 106 0.90 38.77 -20.44
N ASN A 107 1.66 39.10 -19.40
CA ASN A 107 1.64 40.40 -18.73
C ASN A 107 2.51 41.38 -19.54
N GLU A 108 1.90 42.45 -20.04
CA GLU A 108 2.55 43.38 -20.97
C GLU A 108 3.52 44.34 -20.27
N ASP A 109 3.33 44.59 -18.97
CA ASP A 109 4.13 45.55 -18.20
C ASP A 109 5.41 44.93 -17.62
N SER A 110 5.35 43.65 -17.24
CA SER A 110 6.48 42.90 -16.68
C SER A 110 7.13 41.94 -17.68
N ASN A 111 6.49 41.71 -18.85
CA ASN A 111 6.86 40.69 -19.82
C ASN A 111 6.90 39.25 -19.22
N THR A 112 6.14 39.02 -18.13
CA THR A 112 5.92 37.71 -17.50
C THR A 112 4.67 37.02 -18.07
N TRP A 113 4.48 35.74 -17.76
CA TRP A 113 3.26 35.01 -18.11
C TRP A 113 2.57 34.62 -16.82
N ASP A 114 1.34 35.09 -16.63
CA ASP A 114 0.59 34.89 -15.40
C ASP A 114 -0.47 33.79 -15.64
N LEU A 115 -0.67 32.95 -14.63
CA LEU A 115 -1.78 32.00 -14.57
C LEU A 115 -3.04 32.78 -14.17
N VAL A 116 -4.06 32.77 -15.02
CA VAL A 116 -5.29 33.55 -14.80
C VAL A 116 -6.48 32.60 -14.86
N LYS A 117 -7.42 32.71 -13.90
CA LYS A 117 -8.77 32.15 -14.05
C LYS A 117 -9.43 32.88 -15.22
N GLU A 118 -10.38 32.27 -15.93
CA GLU A 118 -11.08 32.93 -17.04
C GLU A 118 -11.72 34.28 -16.61
N ASN A 119 -11.91 34.48 -15.29
CA ASN A 119 -12.47 35.69 -14.68
C ASN A 119 -11.63 36.39 -13.58
N GLY A 120 -10.31 36.14 -13.41
CA GLY A 120 -9.53 36.89 -12.41
C GLY A 120 -8.10 36.41 -12.08
N GLU A 121 -7.35 37.26 -11.36
CA GLU A 121 -5.99 36.97 -10.86
C GLU A 121 -6.00 35.94 -9.71
N PHE A 122 -4.95 35.11 -9.65
CA PHE A 122 -4.75 34.08 -8.64
C PHE A 122 -4.26 34.71 -7.32
N ASP A 123 -4.99 34.56 -6.22
CA ASP A 123 -4.47 34.93 -4.90
C ASP A 123 -3.57 33.79 -4.38
N GLN A 124 -2.32 34.10 -4.01
CA GLN A 124 -1.39 33.10 -3.46
C GLN A 124 -1.86 32.51 -2.12
N ASP A 125 -2.83 33.16 -1.47
CA ASP A 125 -3.51 32.66 -0.26
C ASP A 125 -4.81 31.87 -0.56
N GLU A 126 -5.23 31.72 -1.81
CA GLU A 126 -6.30 30.78 -2.26
C GLU A 126 -5.81 29.33 -2.33
N ARG A 127 -5.15 28.94 -1.25
CA ARG A 127 -4.82 27.57 -0.94
C ARG A 127 -6.12 26.79 -0.77
N HIS A 128 -6.44 25.90 -1.72
CA HIS A 128 -7.61 25.02 -1.73
C HIS A 128 -7.57 24.04 -0.56
N VAL A 129 -8.01 24.51 0.61
CA VAL A 129 -8.06 23.75 1.85
C VAL A 129 -9.50 23.67 2.30
N PHE A 130 -10.05 22.46 2.32
CA PHE A 130 -11.32 22.19 2.96
C PHE A 130 -11.07 21.70 4.38
N LYS A 131 -11.68 22.37 5.37
CA LYS A 131 -11.60 21.97 6.79
C LYS A 131 -12.99 21.71 7.33
N MET A 132 -13.18 20.52 7.87
CA MET A 132 -14.40 20.10 8.54
C MET A 132 -14.07 19.67 9.96
N GLN A 133 -14.96 19.99 10.89
CA GLN A 133 -14.91 19.51 12.26
C GLN A 133 -16.22 18.77 12.55
N TYR A 134 -16.14 17.61 13.17
CA TYR A 134 -17.29 16.81 13.58
C TYR A 134 -17.15 16.47 15.07
N LYS A 135 -18.21 16.69 15.85
CA LYS A 135 -18.24 16.37 17.28
C LYS A 135 -19.16 15.18 17.52
N LYS A 136 -18.68 14.18 18.26
CA LYS A 136 -19.39 12.95 18.59
C LYS A 136 -19.56 12.82 20.10
N ASP A 137 -20.82 12.74 20.54
CA ASP A 137 -21.24 12.43 21.92
C ASP A 137 -20.57 13.29 23.00
N ASP A 138 -20.21 14.54 22.67
CA ASP A 138 -19.39 15.46 23.48
C ASP A 138 -18.00 14.96 23.91
N VAL A 139 -17.62 13.73 23.57
CA VAL A 139 -16.37 13.07 23.97
C VAL A 139 -15.29 13.25 22.92
N GLU A 140 -15.65 13.10 21.65
CA GLU A 140 -14.68 13.04 20.55
C GLU A 140 -14.94 14.17 19.55
N THR A 141 -13.88 14.84 19.13
CA THR A 141 -13.88 15.84 18.06
C THR A 141 -12.96 15.36 16.96
N ILE A 142 -13.42 15.36 15.71
CA ILE A 142 -12.66 14.90 14.55
C ILE A 142 -12.51 16.06 13.58
N HIS A 143 -11.28 16.38 13.23
CA HIS A 143 -10.90 17.39 12.26
C HIS A 143 -10.51 16.71 10.95
N ILE A 144 -11.16 17.05 9.85
CA ILE A 144 -10.85 16.57 8.51
C ILE A 144 -10.31 17.75 7.72
N ASN A 145 -9.04 17.66 7.34
CA ASN A 145 -8.36 18.65 6.49
C ASN A 145 -8.08 18.02 5.12
N LEU A 146 -8.63 18.60 4.08
CA LEU A 146 -8.35 18.22 2.70
C LEU A 146 -7.59 19.36 2.04
N TYR A 147 -6.36 19.08 1.63
CA TYR A 147 -5.47 19.98 0.91
C TYR A 147 -5.45 19.53 -0.56
N VAL A 148 -5.66 20.46 -1.47
CA VAL A 148 -5.51 20.19 -2.90
C VAL A 148 -4.22 20.85 -3.39
N ASP A 149 -3.29 20.02 -3.85
CA ASP A 149 -1.96 20.38 -4.33
C ASP A 149 -1.85 20.07 -5.82
N LEU A 150 -2.31 21.01 -6.65
CA LEU A 150 -2.27 20.87 -8.10
C LEU A 150 -0.86 21.14 -8.68
N PHE A 151 0.17 21.25 -7.83
CA PHE A 151 1.53 21.58 -8.26
C PHE A 151 2.17 20.43 -9.04
N ASN A 152 2.32 20.63 -10.35
CA ASN A 152 3.04 19.75 -11.25
C ASN A 152 4.53 20.06 -11.18
N LYS A 153 5.31 19.13 -10.60
CA LYS A 153 6.75 19.32 -10.38
C LYS A 153 7.54 19.66 -11.65
N THR A 154 7.10 19.16 -12.81
CA THR A 154 7.87 19.30 -14.06
C THR A 154 7.68 20.69 -14.64
N THR A 155 6.43 21.14 -14.74
CA THR A 155 6.07 22.42 -15.36
C THR A 155 6.29 23.59 -14.39
N ASP A 156 5.94 23.41 -13.13
CA ASP A 156 5.90 24.51 -12.16
C ASP A 156 7.27 24.78 -11.52
N HIS A 157 8.17 23.79 -11.49
CA HIS A 157 9.55 24.00 -11.05
C HIS A 157 10.36 24.80 -12.07
N GLU A 158 10.15 24.57 -13.37
CA GLU A 158 10.77 25.36 -14.43
C GLU A 158 10.31 26.83 -14.40
N LEU A 159 9.03 27.07 -14.10
CA LEU A 159 8.49 28.42 -13.86
C LEU A 159 9.06 29.04 -12.57
N ALA A 160 9.07 28.29 -11.47
CA ALA A 160 9.56 28.79 -10.18
C ALA A 160 11.06 29.13 -10.18
N GLU A 161 11.90 28.32 -10.82
CA GLU A 161 13.34 28.59 -10.96
C GLU A 161 13.60 29.80 -11.86
N LYS A 162 12.85 29.93 -12.95
CA LYS A 162 12.96 31.06 -13.88
C LYS A 162 12.60 32.39 -13.20
N ASP A 163 11.59 32.38 -12.33
CA ASP A 163 11.04 33.58 -11.71
C ASP A 163 11.52 33.81 -10.26
N LYS A 164 12.45 32.99 -9.75
CA LYS A 164 12.95 33.01 -8.36
C LYS A 164 11.83 32.95 -7.30
N LEU A 165 10.70 32.34 -7.64
CA LEU A 165 9.57 32.19 -6.73
C LEU A 165 9.83 31.03 -5.78
N LYS A 166 9.68 31.26 -4.48
CA LYS A 166 9.78 30.22 -3.47
C LYS A 166 8.43 29.54 -3.29
N ILE A 167 8.04 28.69 -4.23
CA ILE A 167 6.85 27.85 -4.10
C ILE A 167 7.22 26.62 -3.28
N VAL A 168 6.44 26.33 -2.23
CA VAL A 168 6.61 25.14 -1.41
C VAL A 168 5.34 24.28 -1.54
N PRO A 169 5.39 23.16 -2.28
CA PRO A 169 4.25 22.26 -2.47
C PRO A 169 3.77 21.62 -1.16
N TYR A 170 2.46 21.34 -1.02
CA TYR A 170 1.89 20.63 0.13
C TYR A 170 2.49 19.25 0.34
N ARG A 171 2.81 18.54 -0.76
CA ARG A 171 3.54 17.27 -0.65
C ARG A 171 4.89 17.40 0.05
N ASP A 172 5.62 18.50 -0.18
CA ASP A 172 6.94 18.73 0.43
C ASP A 172 6.79 19.12 1.91
N PHE A 173 5.60 19.56 2.34
CA PHE A 173 5.27 19.72 3.75
C PHE A 173 4.94 18.37 4.39
N ALA A 174 4.13 17.53 3.73
CA ALA A 174 3.74 16.21 4.24
C ALA A 174 4.91 15.21 4.40
N GLU A 175 6.01 15.42 3.68
CA GLU A 175 7.20 14.56 3.71
C GLU A 175 8.27 15.00 4.74
N ARG A 176 8.07 16.09 5.49
CA ARG A 176 9.09 16.68 6.38
C ARG A 176 8.97 16.21 7.84
N GLU A 177 10.07 15.71 8.40
CA GLU A 177 10.14 15.32 9.84
C GLU A 177 10.02 16.53 10.79
N ASP A 178 10.44 17.74 10.38
CA ASP A 178 10.36 18.98 11.17
C ASP A 178 8.99 19.67 11.08
N MET A 179 8.07 19.12 10.29
CA MET A 179 6.73 19.64 10.04
C MET A 179 5.95 19.97 11.33
N PRO A 180 5.94 19.13 12.39
CA PRO A 180 5.14 19.38 13.58
C PRO A 180 5.56 20.66 14.33
N ALA A 181 6.82 21.06 14.25
CA ALA A 181 7.32 22.23 14.96
C ALA A 181 7.05 23.55 14.20
N LYS A 182 6.89 23.48 12.88
CA LYS A 182 6.90 24.67 12.01
C LYS A 182 5.53 25.04 11.46
N TYR A 183 4.62 24.07 11.32
CA TYR A 183 3.27 24.29 10.78
C TYR A 183 2.23 23.46 11.55
N PRO A 184 1.85 23.88 12.77
CA PRO A 184 0.94 23.13 13.63
C PRO A 184 -0.45 22.89 13.02
N GLU A 185 -0.88 23.72 12.07
CA GLU A 185 -2.14 23.56 11.34
C GLU A 185 -2.18 22.33 10.41
N PHE A 186 -1.03 21.72 10.14
CA PHE A 186 -0.92 20.44 9.42
C PHE A 186 -0.57 19.27 10.34
N ARG A 187 -0.45 19.50 11.65
CA ARG A 187 -0.40 18.38 12.60
C ARG A 187 -1.72 17.66 12.50
N ALA A 188 -1.68 16.45 11.96
CA ALA A 188 -2.76 15.51 12.14
C ALA A 188 -2.64 14.81 13.52
N GLU A 189 -2.06 15.45 14.54
CA GLU A 189 -1.79 14.82 15.84
C GLU A 189 -3.06 14.75 16.67
N SER A 190 -3.36 13.58 17.21
CA SER A 190 -4.48 13.37 18.10
C SER A 190 -4.14 13.75 19.54
N TYR A 191 -5.03 14.50 20.18
CA TYR A 191 -4.91 14.93 21.56
C TYR A 191 -5.97 14.27 22.45
N SER A 192 -5.60 14.06 23.71
CA SER A 192 -6.54 13.62 24.75
C SER A 192 -6.32 14.43 26.02
N TRP A 193 -7.39 14.89 26.64
CA TRP A 193 -7.34 15.61 27.92
C TRP A 193 -8.55 15.26 28.78
N LYS A 194 -8.57 15.73 30.04
CA LYS A 194 -9.76 15.66 30.89
C LYS A 194 -10.38 17.05 31.00
N ASP A 195 -11.70 17.13 30.86
CA ASP A 195 -12.43 18.37 31.13
C ASP A 195 -12.52 18.66 32.63
N ASP A 196 -13.10 19.82 32.99
CA ASP A 196 -13.25 20.24 34.39
C ASP A 196 -14.11 19.27 35.23
N SER A 197 -14.90 18.41 34.59
CA SER A 197 -15.71 17.37 35.22
C SER A 197 -14.96 16.03 35.32
N GLY A 198 -13.72 15.95 34.85
CA GLY A 198 -12.89 14.75 34.84
C GLY A 198 -13.17 13.78 33.70
N ASN A 199 -14.04 14.14 32.75
CA ASN A 199 -14.36 13.30 31.59
C ASN A 199 -13.24 13.41 30.56
N VAL A 200 -12.85 12.28 29.96
CA VAL A 200 -11.86 12.26 28.89
C VAL A 200 -12.48 12.85 27.61
N LYS A 201 -11.73 13.75 26.97
CA LYS A 201 -12.00 14.33 25.66
C LYS A 201 -10.91 13.91 24.69
N LEU A 202 -11.31 13.67 23.44
CA LEU A 202 -10.45 13.29 22.34
C LEU A 202 -10.58 14.32 21.21
N GLU A 203 -9.46 14.66 20.59
CA GLU A 203 -9.39 15.49 19.40
C GLU A 203 -8.52 14.78 18.37
N ASN A 204 -9.15 14.33 17.29
CA ASN A 204 -8.55 13.49 16.26
C ASN A 204 -8.44 14.25 14.95
N TYR A 205 -7.42 13.94 14.14
CA TYR A 205 -7.17 14.66 12.90
C TYR A 205 -6.91 13.71 11.72
N ILE A 206 -7.59 13.98 10.62
CA ILE A 206 -7.41 13.32 9.33
C ILE A 206 -6.97 14.39 8.34
N SER A 207 -5.78 14.26 7.78
CA SER A 207 -5.26 15.16 6.75
C SER A 207 -5.04 14.41 5.44
N ILE A 208 -5.62 14.92 4.36
CA ILE A 208 -5.56 14.34 3.02
C ILE A 208 -4.98 15.40 2.09
N VAL A 209 -3.89 15.10 1.40
CA VAL A 209 -3.34 15.95 0.34
C VAL A 209 -3.58 15.25 -0.98
N LEU A 210 -4.41 15.84 -1.83
CA LEU A 210 -4.62 15.38 -3.21
C LEU A 210 -3.62 16.08 -4.11
N ASN A 211 -2.80 15.29 -4.81
CA ASN A 211 -1.87 15.77 -5.82
C ASN A 211 -2.25 15.17 -7.18
N THR A 212 -1.84 15.80 -8.28
CA THR A 212 -2.04 15.30 -9.66
C THR A 212 -1.58 13.85 -9.84
N ASP A 213 -0.53 13.44 -9.11
CA ASP A 213 0.12 12.13 -9.30
C ASP A 213 0.00 11.19 -8.09
N ALA A 214 -0.54 11.67 -6.97
CA ALA A 214 -0.59 10.90 -5.71
C ALA A 214 -1.63 11.43 -4.72
N ILE A 215 -2.09 10.57 -3.80
CA ILE A 215 -2.63 11.02 -2.52
C ILE A 215 -1.55 10.89 -1.47
N HIS A 216 -1.42 11.91 -0.64
CA HIS A 216 -0.79 11.78 0.67
C HIS A 216 -1.90 11.72 1.71
N TYR A 217 -1.92 10.64 2.46
CA TYR A 217 -2.89 10.44 3.52
C TYR A 217 -2.15 10.42 4.84
N VAL A 218 -2.59 11.22 5.80
CA VAL A 218 -2.02 11.30 7.15
C VAL A 218 -3.16 11.20 8.15
N ILE A 219 -3.09 10.22 9.04
CA ILE A 219 -3.96 10.12 10.20
C ILE A 219 -3.08 9.95 11.43
N ASP A 220 -3.45 10.63 12.50
CA ASP A 220 -3.27 10.10 13.85
C ASP A 220 -4.64 10.12 14.53
N PHE A 221 -4.94 9.05 15.27
CA PHE A 221 -6.29 8.73 15.75
C PHE A 221 -6.23 7.99 17.09
N LYS A 222 -6.96 8.50 18.06
CA LYS A 222 -7.12 7.93 19.41
C LYS A 222 -8.57 7.55 19.65
N ALA A 223 -8.78 6.49 20.42
CA ALA A 223 -10.10 6.13 20.95
C ALA A 223 -10.04 5.78 22.42
N LEU A 224 -11.23 5.61 23.01
CA LEU A 224 -11.38 4.99 24.32
C LEU A 224 -11.67 3.49 24.15
N ASN A 225 -11.00 2.65 24.94
CA ASN A 225 -11.37 1.24 25.06
C ASN A 225 -12.64 1.07 25.92
N GLU A 226 -13.12 -0.17 26.09
CA GLU A 226 -14.30 -0.48 26.93
C GLU A 226 -14.17 -0.02 28.39
N ASN A 227 -12.94 0.17 28.88
CA ASN A 227 -12.64 0.63 30.24
C ASN A 227 -12.52 2.16 30.35
N GLY A 228 -12.63 2.89 29.24
CA GLY A 228 -12.43 4.34 29.18
C GLY A 228 -10.95 4.78 29.13
N ASP A 229 -10.01 3.85 28.92
CA ASP A 229 -8.61 4.20 28.72
C ASP A 229 -8.36 4.64 27.27
N VAL A 230 -7.48 5.63 27.09
CA VAL A 230 -7.06 6.09 25.76
C VAL A 230 -6.17 5.03 25.11
N ILE A 231 -6.50 4.64 23.89
CA ILE A 231 -5.72 3.77 23.02
C ILE A 231 -5.42 4.50 21.72
N ASP A 232 -4.22 4.30 21.20
CA ASP A 232 -3.85 4.74 19.86
C ASP A 232 -4.42 3.73 18.86
N ILE A 233 -5.27 4.19 17.94
CA ILE A 233 -5.83 3.35 16.87
C ILE A 233 -4.91 3.36 15.64
N ALA A 234 -4.16 4.45 15.45
CA ALA A 234 -3.19 4.60 14.38
C ALA A 234 -1.77 4.59 14.95
N ASP A 235 -1.03 3.50 14.74
CA ASP A 235 0.20 3.25 15.50
C ASP A 235 1.35 4.25 15.21
N GLN A 236 1.35 4.96 14.07
CA GLN A 236 2.31 6.03 13.74
C GLN A 236 1.73 6.97 12.67
N PHE A 237 2.25 8.20 12.60
CA PHE A 237 2.11 9.11 11.45
C PHE A 237 2.43 8.36 10.15
N GLN A 238 1.41 7.82 9.47
CA GLN A 238 1.60 7.05 8.25
C GLN A 238 1.32 7.96 7.07
N SER A 239 2.28 8.81 6.70
CA SER A 239 2.26 9.45 5.39
C SER A 239 2.46 8.37 4.33
N LYS A 240 1.36 7.86 3.75
CA LYS A 240 1.46 6.95 2.61
C LYS A 240 1.24 7.70 1.32
N ARG A 241 2.20 7.54 0.41
CA ARG A 241 2.12 8.00 -0.97
C ARG A 241 1.71 6.84 -1.86
N PHE A 242 0.60 7.00 -2.55
CA PHE A 242 0.15 6.03 -3.55
C PHE A 242 0.44 6.58 -4.94
N TRP A 243 1.40 5.97 -5.65
CA TRP A 243 1.74 6.35 -7.02
C TRP A 243 0.73 5.74 -8.00
N ASN A 244 0.23 6.54 -8.93
CA ASN A 244 -0.70 6.07 -9.95
C ASN A 244 -0.20 6.34 -11.36
N ASN A 245 0.10 5.27 -12.11
CA ASN A 245 0.17 5.33 -13.58
C ASN A 245 -1.12 4.80 -14.24
N ASP A 246 -2.04 4.16 -13.50
CA ASP A 246 -3.23 3.50 -14.08
C ASP A 246 -4.58 4.08 -13.60
N TYR A 247 -4.62 4.74 -12.44
CA TYR A 247 -5.77 5.52 -11.98
C TYR A 247 -5.30 6.95 -11.74
N LEU A 248 -4.92 7.63 -12.82
CA LEU A 248 -4.81 9.09 -12.79
C LEU A 248 -6.04 9.61 -12.04
N TYR A 249 -5.81 10.44 -11.01
CA TYR A 249 -6.85 11.23 -10.38
C TYR A 249 -7.48 12.09 -11.47
N SER A 250 -8.46 11.52 -12.15
CA SER A 250 -9.15 12.15 -13.24
C SER A 250 -10.42 12.67 -12.63
N TYR A 251 -10.56 13.98 -12.66
CA TYR A 251 -11.79 14.66 -12.30
C TYR A 251 -13.06 13.98 -12.86
N LYS A 252 -12.96 13.37 -14.05
CA LYS A 252 -14.05 12.61 -14.68
C LYS A 252 -14.59 11.45 -13.83
N ASP A 253 -13.81 10.95 -12.88
CA ASP A 253 -14.21 9.81 -12.05
C ASP A 253 -15.20 10.22 -10.94
N TYR A 254 -15.22 11.50 -10.55
CA TYR A 254 -16.05 12.04 -9.47
C TYR A 254 -16.85 13.29 -9.89
N GLU A 255 -16.90 13.60 -11.18
CA GLU A 255 -17.78 14.62 -11.75
C GLU A 255 -19.25 14.32 -11.39
N GLY A 256 -19.94 15.32 -10.83
CA GLY A 256 -21.32 15.22 -10.35
C GLY A 256 -21.50 14.52 -9.00
N TYR A 257 -20.42 14.20 -8.28
CA TYR A 257 -20.53 13.60 -6.95
C TYR A 257 -20.96 14.66 -5.94
N ASN A 258 -21.89 14.29 -5.06
CA ASN A 258 -22.13 15.07 -3.86
C ASN A 258 -20.99 14.86 -2.84
N SER A 259 -21.02 15.66 -1.78
CA SER A 259 -20.04 15.63 -0.69
C SER A 259 -19.76 14.22 -0.15
N GLN A 260 -20.81 13.45 0.14
CA GLN A 260 -20.71 12.10 0.67
C GLN A 260 -20.07 11.13 -0.33
N GLN A 261 -20.51 11.17 -1.59
CA GLN A 261 -19.96 10.34 -2.66
C GLN A 261 -18.48 10.64 -2.91
N PHE A 262 -18.07 11.89 -2.77
CA PHE A 262 -16.66 12.29 -2.86
C PHE A 262 -15.82 11.68 -1.74
N PHE A 263 -16.26 11.74 -0.48
CA PHE A 263 -15.51 11.08 0.61
C PHE A 263 -15.49 9.56 0.50
N ASP A 264 -16.58 8.94 0.05
CA ASP A 264 -16.62 7.51 -0.27
C ASP A 264 -15.60 7.15 -1.36
N TYR A 265 -15.46 8.01 -2.39
CA TYR A 265 -14.46 7.86 -3.43
C TYR A 265 -13.04 7.99 -2.88
N ILE A 266 -12.75 9.01 -2.08
CA ILE A 266 -11.42 9.19 -1.45
C ILE A 266 -11.08 7.99 -0.57
N ALA A 267 -12.00 7.55 0.29
CA ALA A 267 -11.82 6.37 1.13
C ALA A 267 -11.53 5.13 0.28
N ARG A 268 -12.29 4.92 -0.80
CA ARG A 268 -12.07 3.82 -1.74
C ARG A 268 -10.69 3.86 -2.37
N ILE A 269 -10.21 5.02 -2.83
CA ILE A 269 -8.88 5.09 -3.45
C ILE A 269 -7.78 4.84 -2.45
N VAL A 270 -7.88 5.39 -1.24
CA VAL A 270 -6.89 5.10 -0.19
C VAL A 270 -6.84 3.59 0.07
N VAL A 271 -8.00 2.94 0.21
CA VAL A 271 -8.09 1.47 0.37
C VAL A 271 -7.43 0.72 -0.79
N LEU A 272 -7.74 1.10 -2.04
CA LEU A 272 -7.13 0.48 -3.23
C LEU A 272 -5.61 0.68 -3.26
N GLY A 273 -5.13 1.85 -2.84
CA GLY A 273 -3.71 2.15 -2.69
C GLY A 273 -3.02 1.23 -1.68
N TYR A 274 -3.63 1.03 -0.52
CA TYR A 274 -3.12 0.08 0.49
C TYR A 274 -3.10 -1.36 -0.03
N ALA A 275 -4.18 -1.81 -0.69
CA ALA A 275 -4.26 -3.14 -1.27
C ALA A 275 -3.17 -3.37 -2.33
N ARG A 276 -2.92 -2.39 -3.22
CA ARG A 276 -1.86 -2.48 -4.23
C ARG A 276 -0.45 -2.49 -3.62
N ASN A 277 -0.21 -1.66 -2.61
CA ASN A 277 1.08 -1.68 -1.90
C ASN A 277 1.31 -3.02 -1.20
N ALA A 278 0.27 -3.59 -0.56
CA ALA A 278 0.33 -4.91 0.05
C ALA A 278 0.57 -6.02 -0.99
N ALA A 279 -0.12 -5.98 -2.13
CA ALA A 279 0.08 -6.91 -3.25
C ALA A 279 1.50 -6.83 -3.82
N THR A 280 2.05 -5.61 -3.96
CA THR A 280 3.42 -5.37 -4.45
C THR A 280 4.45 -5.90 -3.45
N ALA A 281 4.29 -5.57 -2.17
CA ALA A 281 5.14 -6.09 -1.10
C ALA A 281 5.08 -7.62 -1.04
N SER A 282 3.90 -8.21 -1.20
CA SER A 282 3.71 -9.66 -1.22
C SER A 282 4.36 -10.32 -2.43
N SER A 283 4.35 -9.63 -3.58
CA SER A 283 5.07 -10.08 -4.79
C SER A 283 6.58 -10.14 -4.55
N PHE A 284 7.13 -9.10 -3.92
CA PHE A 284 8.54 -9.07 -3.52
C PHE A 284 8.87 -10.18 -2.52
N TRP A 285 8.07 -10.32 -1.46
CA TRP A 285 8.27 -11.36 -0.44
C TRP A 285 8.12 -12.77 -1.00
N SER A 286 7.19 -13.01 -1.93
CA SER A 286 7.08 -14.29 -2.62
C SER A 286 8.35 -14.63 -3.39
N PHE A 287 8.93 -13.67 -4.11
CA PHE A 287 10.21 -13.87 -4.78
C PHE A 287 11.32 -14.20 -3.78
N VAL A 288 11.40 -13.50 -2.65
CA VAL A 288 12.36 -13.81 -1.58
C VAL A 288 12.13 -15.24 -1.04
N TYR A 289 10.89 -15.63 -0.76
CA TYR A 289 10.54 -16.94 -0.23
C TYR A 289 10.78 -18.09 -1.18
N THR A 290 10.50 -17.92 -2.47
CA THR A 290 10.56 -19.00 -3.46
C THR A 290 11.86 -19.04 -4.25
N PHE A 291 12.65 -17.95 -4.28
CA PHE A 291 13.90 -17.89 -5.02
C PHE A 291 15.12 -17.74 -4.10
N ILE A 292 15.14 -16.70 -3.27
CA ILE A 292 16.32 -16.33 -2.47
C ILE A 292 16.55 -17.32 -1.33
N TYR A 293 15.54 -17.62 -0.52
CA TYR A 293 15.72 -18.56 0.59
C TYR A 293 16.04 -19.99 0.14
N PRO A 294 15.42 -20.55 -0.91
CA PRO A 294 15.83 -21.85 -1.43
C PRO A 294 17.29 -21.87 -1.87
N LEU A 295 17.80 -20.79 -2.46
CA LEU A 295 19.23 -20.69 -2.80
C LEU A 295 20.11 -20.76 -1.54
N VAL A 296 19.76 -20.04 -0.48
CA VAL A 296 20.47 -20.09 0.81
C VAL A 296 20.41 -21.49 1.42
N ILE A 297 19.23 -22.12 1.45
CA ILE A 297 19.04 -23.47 1.98
C ILE A 297 19.86 -24.50 1.20
N VAL A 298 19.83 -24.43 -0.13
CA VAL A 298 20.63 -25.29 -1.02
C VAL A 298 22.11 -25.12 -0.77
N PHE A 299 22.57 -23.88 -0.58
CA PHE A 299 23.97 -23.59 -0.26
C PHE A 299 24.39 -24.21 1.07
N LEU A 300 23.58 -24.07 2.12
CA LEU A 300 23.83 -24.67 3.43
C LEU A 300 23.86 -26.20 3.35
N ILE A 301 22.87 -26.82 2.70
CA ILE A 301 22.79 -28.28 2.53
C ILE A 301 23.95 -28.79 1.69
N TRP A 302 24.35 -28.08 0.64
CA TRP A 302 25.51 -28.45 -0.16
C TRP A 302 26.79 -28.41 0.69
N ILE A 303 27.01 -27.40 1.53
CA ILE A 303 28.18 -27.35 2.42
C ILE A 303 28.21 -28.55 3.38
N LEU A 304 27.06 -28.90 3.96
CA LEU A 304 26.94 -30.01 4.92
C LEU A 304 27.15 -31.37 4.26
N PHE A 305 26.57 -31.59 3.09
CA PHE A 305 26.56 -32.90 2.44
C PHE A 305 27.58 -33.07 1.30
N ARG A 306 28.30 -32.03 0.84
CA ARG A 306 29.24 -32.16 -0.31
C ARG A 306 30.31 -33.24 -0.14
N LYS A 307 30.69 -33.56 1.10
CA LYS A 307 31.68 -34.61 1.39
C LYS A 307 31.08 -36.01 1.38
N GLN A 308 29.77 -36.17 1.57
CA GLN A 308 29.09 -37.45 1.83
C GLN A 308 27.92 -37.67 0.85
N GLY A 309 27.84 -38.85 0.24
CA GLY A 309 26.74 -39.19 -0.69
C GLY A 309 27.03 -38.95 -2.18
N GLN A 310 26.01 -39.13 -3.01
CA GLN A 310 26.12 -39.17 -4.48
C GLN A 310 26.17 -37.80 -5.16
N LEU A 311 25.61 -36.76 -4.52
CA LEU A 311 25.62 -35.40 -5.05
C LEU A 311 26.89 -34.68 -4.56
N LYS A 312 27.66 -34.07 -5.47
CA LYS A 312 28.94 -33.41 -5.15
C LYS A 312 28.97 -31.94 -5.54
N LYS A 313 28.34 -31.57 -6.64
CA LYS A 313 28.40 -30.22 -7.21
C LYS A 313 27.20 -29.40 -6.77
N PHE A 314 27.40 -28.11 -6.46
CA PHE A 314 26.31 -27.20 -6.08
C PHE A 314 25.14 -27.22 -7.09
N LYS A 315 25.45 -27.26 -8.39
CA LYS A 315 24.44 -27.35 -9.46
C LYS A 315 23.50 -28.55 -9.31
N GLU A 316 24.01 -29.68 -8.82
CA GLU A 316 23.22 -30.91 -8.66
C GLU A 316 22.19 -30.72 -7.54
N TYR A 317 22.61 -30.13 -6.43
CA TYR A 317 21.72 -29.77 -5.32
C TYR A 317 20.67 -28.76 -5.74
N TYR A 318 21.07 -27.72 -6.48
CA TYR A 318 20.17 -26.66 -6.94
C TYR A 318 19.12 -27.18 -7.95
N ASN A 319 19.52 -28.06 -8.86
CA ASN A 319 18.59 -28.70 -9.80
C ASN A 319 17.56 -29.58 -9.08
N ILE A 320 18.00 -30.38 -8.09
CA ILE A 320 17.08 -31.19 -7.29
C ILE A 320 16.14 -30.28 -6.50
N ALA A 321 16.64 -29.20 -5.90
CA ALA A 321 15.84 -28.24 -5.16
C ALA A 321 14.71 -27.64 -6.00
N ALA A 322 14.99 -27.26 -7.26
CA ALA A 322 13.97 -26.73 -8.14
C ALA A 322 12.84 -27.75 -8.38
N ILE A 323 13.16 -29.02 -8.67
CA ILE A 323 12.13 -30.06 -8.84
C ILE A 323 11.39 -30.34 -7.53
N THR A 324 12.11 -30.40 -6.42
CA THR A 324 11.53 -30.64 -5.10
C THR A 324 10.60 -29.52 -4.65
N SER A 325 10.86 -28.28 -5.06
CA SER A 325 10.03 -27.12 -4.73
C SER A 325 8.62 -27.21 -5.30
N LEU A 326 8.41 -27.95 -6.40
CA LEU A 326 7.12 -28.02 -7.08
C LEU A 326 5.99 -28.51 -6.16
N ILE A 327 6.25 -29.49 -5.28
CA ILE A 327 5.22 -29.97 -4.35
C ILE A 327 4.85 -28.93 -3.29
N PRO A 328 5.81 -28.37 -2.52
CA PRO A 328 5.52 -27.25 -1.61
C PRO A 328 4.83 -26.07 -2.30
N ILE A 329 5.23 -25.73 -3.53
CA ILE A 329 4.58 -24.67 -4.32
C ILE A 329 3.11 -25.00 -4.59
N ILE A 330 2.81 -26.21 -5.07
CA ILE A 330 1.44 -26.64 -5.35
C ILE A 330 0.57 -26.59 -4.09
N VAL A 331 1.12 -27.06 -2.96
CA VAL A 331 0.41 -27.02 -1.67
C VAL A 331 0.14 -25.58 -1.24
N VAL A 332 1.16 -24.72 -1.25
CA VAL A 332 1.03 -23.31 -0.89
C VAL A 332 0.04 -22.60 -1.83
N PHE A 333 0.13 -22.84 -3.13
CA PHE A 333 -0.80 -22.28 -4.12
C PHE A 333 -2.25 -22.64 -3.81
N ILE A 334 -2.56 -23.92 -3.59
CA ILE A 334 -3.93 -24.37 -3.30
C ILE A 334 -4.44 -23.78 -1.98
N VAL A 335 -3.62 -23.83 -0.93
CA VAL A 335 -4.03 -23.34 0.41
C VAL A 335 -4.16 -21.83 0.44
N SER A 336 -3.35 -21.09 -0.32
CA SER A 336 -3.33 -19.63 -0.31
C SER A 336 -4.62 -18.98 -0.82
N TRP A 337 -5.45 -19.72 -1.58
CA TRP A 337 -6.80 -19.27 -1.92
C TRP A 337 -7.69 -19.07 -0.68
N PHE A 338 -7.46 -19.84 0.37
CA PHE A 338 -8.25 -19.80 1.61
C PHE A 338 -7.50 -19.15 2.77
N TRP A 339 -6.16 -19.16 2.73
CA TRP A 339 -5.31 -18.62 3.79
C TRP A 339 -4.06 -17.95 3.21
N PRO A 340 -4.11 -16.65 2.88
CA PRO A 340 -3.00 -15.94 2.20
C PRO A 340 -1.66 -16.00 2.97
N ASN A 341 -1.72 -16.02 4.31
CA ASN A 341 -0.54 -16.08 5.17
C ASN A 341 0.27 -17.39 5.05
N ILE A 342 -0.28 -18.43 4.39
CA ILE A 342 0.40 -19.72 4.20
C ILE A 342 1.76 -19.59 3.48
N LEU A 343 1.94 -18.54 2.66
CA LEU A 343 3.18 -18.29 1.91
C LEU A 343 4.40 -18.19 2.84
N SER A 344 4.23 -17.62 4.04
CA SER A 344 5.31 -17.50 5.05
C SER A 344 5.85 -18.86 5.53
N TYR A 345 5.03 -19.92 5.44
CA TYR A 345 5.40 -21.28 5.83
C TYR A 345 6.05 -22.07 4.69
N TYR A 346 6.08 -21.52 3.46
CA TYR A 346 6.71 -22.16 2.30
C TYR A 346 8.15 -22.57 2.60
N VAL A 347 8.94 -21.68 3.20
CA VAL A 347 10.38 -21.89 3.44
C VAL A 347 10.60 -23.11 4.34
N ILE A 348 9.78 -23.27 5.38
CA ILE A 348 9.85 -24.41 6.31
C ILE A 348 9.43 -25.70 5.60
N GLY A 349 8.29 -25.68 4.91
CA GLY A 349 7.79 -26.84 4.17
C GLY A 349 8.79 -27.31 3.10
N PHE A 350 9.36 -26.37 2.36
CA PHE A 350 10.41 -26.62 1.38
C PHE A 350 11.67 -27.19 2.03
N ALA A 351 12.19 -26.58 3.10
CA ALA A 351 13.41 -27.03 3.77
C ALA A 351 13.30 -28.47 4.28
N VAL A 352 12.19 -28.79 4.95
CA VAL A 352 11.93 -30.15 5.49
C VAL A 352 11.81 -31.16 4.34
N TYR A 353 11.02 -30.84 3.33
CA TYR A 353 10.81 -31.75 2.20
C TYR A 353 12.11 -31.95 1.39
N TYR A 354 12.85 -30.87 1.14
CA TYR A 354 14.12 -30.92 0.43
C TYR A 354 15.19 -31.70 1.18
N LEU A 355 15.31 -31.53 2.50
CA LEU A 355 16.21 -32.33 3.32
C LEU A 355 15.86 -33.82 3.24
N PHE A 356 14.57 -34.17 3.29
CA PHE A 356 14.11 -35.55 3.09
C PHE A 356 14.51 -36.11 1.72
N ILE A 357 14.32 -35.35 0.64
CA ILE A 357 14.74 -35.77 -0.71
C ILE A 357 16.25 -36.00 -0.77
N ILE A 358 17.05 -35.06 -0.28
CA ILE A 358 18.52 -35.16 -0.31
C ILE A 358 19.01 -36.35 0.51
N ALA A 359 18.45 -36.58 1.70
CA ALA A 359 18.80 -37.73 2.53
C ALA A 359 18.49 -39.06 1.82
N LYS A 360 17.34 -39.15 1.12
CA LYS A 360 16.98 -40.35 0.35
C LYS A 360 17.87 -40.56 -0.87
N ILE A 361 18.20 -39.51 -1.61
CA ILE A 361 19.08 -39.61 -2.79
C ILE A 361 20.51 -40.01 -2.37
N ASN A 362 21.05 -39.41 -1.30
CA ASN A 362 22.40 -39.68 -0.86
C ASN A 362 22.59 -41.08 -0.25
N ASN A 363 21.54 -41.64 0.37
CA ASN A 363 21.57 -42.99 0.95
C ASN A 363 21.14 -44.08 -0.03
N TYR A 364 20.70 -43.73 -1.25
CA TYR A 364 20.38 -44.72 -2.26
C TYR A 364 21.68 -45.36 -2.76
N GLN A 365 21.86 -46.65 -2.54
CA GLN A 365 22.86 -47.45 -3.22
C GLN A 365 22.20 -47.97 -4.50
N GLU A 366 22.77 -47.65 -5.67
CA GLU A 366 22.43 -48.42 -6.87
C GLU A 366 22.83 -49.86 -6.57
N VAL A 367 21.83 -50.74 -6.44
CA VAL A 367 22.07 -52.18 -6.51
C VAL A 367 22.50 -52.43 -7.95
N VAL A 368 23.82 -52.56 -8.14
CA VAL A 368 24.47 -52.86 -9.42
C VAL A 368 24.00 -54.21 -9.94
#